data_AF-A0A7K3DAG6-F1
#
_entry.id   AF-A0A7K3DAG6-F1
#
_cell.length_a   1.000
_cell.length_b   1.000
_cell.length_c   1.000
_cell.angle_alpha   90.00
_cell.angle_beta   90.00
_cell.angle_gamma   90.00
#
_symmetry.space_group_name_H-M   'P 1'
#
loop_
_entity.id
_entity.type
_entity.pdbx_description
1 polymer ?
#
loop_
_entity_poly.entity_id
_entity_poly.type
_entity_poly.pdbx_seq_one_letter_code
_entity_poly.pdbx_strand_id
1 'polypeptide(L)'
;NAERLIDYYYEPEPAARLAAYINYVCPVDGVRDALAKLDKDAASNPLIIPDKEMKEKSRAFRSLTPKEETAYEEKFARLTGA
;
A
#
# COMPACT_ATOMS: atom_id res chain seq x y z
N ASN A 1 -4.41 -23.14 8.52
CA ASN A 1 -4.24 -23.07 7.04
C ASN A 1 -4.11 -21.65 6.51
N ALA A 2 -4.96 -20.69 6.89
CA ALA A 2 -4.86 -19.30 6.41
C ALA A 2 -3.52 -18.63 6.78
N GLU A 3 -3.03 -18.84 8.00
CA GLU A 3 -1.75 -18.30 8.48
C GLU A 3 -0.56 -18.65 7.58
N ARG A 4 -0.49 -19.87 7.05
CA ARG A 4 0.58 -20.28 6.12
C ARG A 4 0.64 -19.43 4.84
N LEU A 5 -0.51 -18.96 4.36
CA LEU A 5 -0.56 -18.07 3.20
C LEU A 5 -0.11 -16.66 3.58
N ILE A 6 -0.47 -16.20 4.78
CA ILE A 6 -0.02 -14.91 5.32
C ILE A 6 1.51 -14.95 5.44
N ASP A 7 2.06 -15.95 6.11
CA ASP A 7 3.50 -16.14 6.31
C ASP A 7 4.27 -16.09 4.97
N TYR A 8 3.78 -16.81 3.96
CA TYR A 8 4.39 -16.81 2.61
C TYR A 8 4.47 -15.42 2.00
N TYR A 9 3.44 -14.58 2.12
CA TYR A 9 3.49 -13.22 1.57
C TYR A 9 4.30 -12.22 2.42
N TYR A 10 4.68 -12.59 3.65
CA TYR A 10 5.63 -11.82 4.46
C TYR A 10 7.09 -12.18 4.18
N GLU A 11 7.37 -13.25 3.44
CA GLU A 11 8.73 -13.55 2.97
C GLU A 11 9.16 -12.54 1.88
N PRO A 12 10.45 -12.12 1.84
CA PRO A 12 10.91 -11.09 0.89
C PRO A 12 10.73 -11.46 -0.58
N GLU A 13 10.95 -12.71 -0.98
CA GLU A 13 10.87 -13.09 -2.41
C GLU A 13 9.43 -13.12 -2.94
N PRO A 14 8.45 -13.76 -2.27
CA PRO A 14 7.05 -13.65 -2.67
C PRO A 14 6.53 -12.22 -2.65
N ALA A 15 6.87 -11.43 -1.61
CA ALA A 15 6.49 -10.03 -1.51
C ALA A 15 7.06 -9.19 -2.67
N ALA A 16 8.32 -9.39 -3.03
CA ALA A 16 8.96 -8.72 -4.16
C ALA A 16 8.30 -9.09 -5.50
N ARG A 17 7.99 -10.37 -5.72
CA ARG A 17 7.26 -10.81 -6.93
C ARG A 17 5.89 -10.14 -7.04
N LEU A 18 5.15 -10.06 -5.92
CA LEU A 18 3.86 -9.39 -5.90
C LEU A 18 4.02 -7.89 -6.17
N ALA A 19 4.94 -7.22 -5.48
CA ALA A 19 5.18 -5.78 -5.63
C ALA A 19 5.57 -5.42 -7.07
N ALA A 20 6.45 -6.20 -7.70
CA ALA A 20 6.83 -6.02 -9.11
C ALA A 20 5.65 -6.22 -10.08
N TYR A 21 4.71 -7.10 -9.74
CA TYR A 21 3.56 -7.38 -10.59
C TYR A 21 2.48 -6.30 -10.48
N ILE A 22 2.14 -5.84 -9.28
CA ILE A 22 1.00 -4.92 -9.06
C ILE A 22 1.40 -3.46 -8.92
N ASN A 23 2.66 -3.13 -8.65
CA ASN A 23 3.17 -1.77 -8.45
C ASN A 23 2.49 -1.00 -7.29
N TYR A 24 2.22 -1.68 -6.17
CA TYR A 24 1.71 -1.07 -4.93
C TYR A 24 2.81 -0.93 -3.88
N VAL A 25 2.53 -0.12 -2.85
CA VAL A 25 3.39 -0.01 -1.66
C VAL A 25 3.57 -1.37 -1.00
N CYS A 26 4.80 -1.85 -0.91
CA CYS A 26 5.11 -3.12 -0.25
C CYS A 26 5.33 -2.92 1.26
N PRO A 27 4.62 -3.66 2.15
CA PRO A 27 4.75 -3.50 3.60
C PRO A 27 5.90 -4.32 4.22
N VAL A 28 6.57 -5.18 3.45
CA VAL A 28 7.61 -6.08 3.96
C VAL A 28 8.94 -5.34 4.06
N ASP A 29 9.45 -5.19 5.29
CA ASP A 29 10.76 -4.59 5.53
C ASP A 29 11.88 -5.44 4.90
N GLY A 30 12.88 -4.77 4.28
CA GLY A 30 13.99 -5.46 3.61
C GLY A 30 13.68 -6.00 2.21
N VAL A 31 12.45 -5.82 1.70
CA VAL A 31 12.05 -6.31 0.36
C VAL A 31 12.81 -5.66 -0.80
N ARG A 32 13.42 -4.47 -0.58
CA ARG A 32 14.10 -3.69 -1.63
C ARG A 32 15.14 -4.51 -2.39
N ASP A 33 15.95 -5.30 -1.70
CA ASP A 33 17.01 -6.08 -2.34
C ASP A 33 16.46 -7.24 -3.17
N ALA A 34 15.37 -7.86 -2.71
CA ALA A 34 14.67 -8.90 -3.46
C ALA A 34 13.96 -8.30 -4.69
N LEU A 35 13.32 -7.15 -4.54
CA LEU A 35 12.67 -6.43 -5.63
C LEU A 35 13.69 -5.94 -6.66
N ALA A 36 14.85 -5.43 -6.26
CA ALA A 36 15.89 -4.94 -7.18
C ALA A 36 16.48 -6.03 -8.10
N LYS A 37 16.34 -7.31 -7.72
CA LYS A 37 16.70 -8.45 -8.59
C LYS A 37 15.69 -8.68 -9.72
N LEU A 38 14.43 -8.27 -9.52
CA LEU A 38 13.33 -8.44 -10.46
C LEU A 38 13.11 -7.16 -11.29
N ASP A 39 13.06 -6.02 -10.62
CA ASP A 39 12.76 -4.71 -11.18
C ASP A 39 13.46 -3.61 -10.37
N LYS A 40 14.51 -3.01 -10.96
CA LYS A 40 15.30 -1.95 -10.34
C LYS A 40 14.58 -0.61 -10.29
N ASP A 41 13.70 -0.36 -11.26
CA ASP A 41 12.94 0.88 -11.33
C ASP A 41 11.86 0.86 -10.24
N ALA A 42 11.17 -0.26 -10.07
CA ALA A 42 10.25 -0.46 -8.96
C ALA A 42 10.95 -0.38 -7.59
N ALA A 43 12.14 -1.00 -7.45
CA ALA A 43 12.90 -0.97 -6.21
C ALA A 43 13.41 0.43 -5.82
N SER A 44 13.56 1.34 -6.78
CA SER A 44 13.98 2.73 -6.56
C SER A 44 12.81 3.72 -6.51
N ASN A 45 11.60 3.29 -6.85
CA ASN A 45 10.42 4.14 -6.89
C ASN A 45 9.85 4.38 -5.46
N PRO A 46 9.86 5.63 -4.94
CA PRO A 46 9.32 5.94 -3.61
C PRO A 46 7.79 5.76 -3.50
N LEU A 47 7.08 5.58 -4.62
CA LEU A 47 5.65 5.24 -4.61
C LEU A 47 5.39 3.73 -4.45
N ILE A 48 6.42 2.89 -4.58
CA ILE A 48 6.37 1.44 -4.35
C ILE A 48 7.13 1.08 -3.06
N ILE A 49 8.31 1.67 -2.85
CA ILE A 49 9.08 1.55 -1.61
C ILE A 49 9.26 2.95 -0.99
N PRO A 50 8.30 3.42 -0.18
CA PRO A 50 8.35 4.75 0.43
C PRO A 50 9.62 4.99 1.23
N ASP A 51 10.28 6.10 0.92
CA ASP A 51 11.33 6.66 1.76
C ASP A 51 10.73 7.40 2.98
N LYS A 52 11.60 7.96 3.80
CA LYS A 52 11.20 8.68 5.02
C LYS A 52 10.29 9.87 4.71
N GLU A 53 10.59 10.65 3.67
CA GLU A 53 9.83 11.84 3.31
C GLU A 53 8.42 11.46 2.82
N MET A 54 8.30 10.42 2.00
CA MET A 54 7.02 9.89 1.53
C MET A 54 6.20 9.33 2.69
N LYS A 55 6.83 8.60 3.62
CA LYS A 55 6.16 8.09 4.83
C LYS A 55 5.64 9.24 5.71
N GLU A 56 6.41 10.32 5.88
CA GLU A 56 6.01 11.49 6.66
C GLU A 56 4.83 12.27 6.06
N LYS A 57 4.61 12.18 4.75
CA LYS A 57 3.45 12.76 4.06
C LYS A 57 2.19 11.89 4.19
N SER A 58 2.34 10.59 4.45
CA SER A 58 1.21 9.67 4.57
C SER A 58 0.37 9.92 5.83
N ARG A 59 -0.94 9.68 5.74
CA ARG A 59 -1.88 9.76 6.87
C ARG A 59 -2.78 8.54 6.83
N ALA A 60 -2.85 7.82 7.95
CA ALA A 60 -3.85 6.76 8.10
C ALA A 60 -5.24 7.41 8.16
N PHE A 61 -6.18 6.86 7.40
CA PHE A 61 -7.58 7.28 7.49
C PHE A 61 -8.19 6.64 8.73
N ARG A 62 -8.65 7.46 9.67
CA ARG A 62 -9.33 6.96 10.87
C ARG A 62 -10.71 6.40 10.50
N SER A 63 -11.23 5.50 11.33
CA SER A 63 -12.64 5.14 11.27
C SER A 63 -13.51 6.38 11.50
N LEU A 64 -14.61 6.46 10.75
CA LEU A 64 -15.60 7.51 10.86
C LEU A 64 -16.77 7.01 11.73
N THR A 65 -17.44 7.94 12.41
CA THR A 65 -18.74 7.63 13.02
C THR A 65 -19.82 7.57 11.93
N PRO A 66 -20.95 6.87 12.13
CA PRO A 66 -22.03 6.83 11.13
C PRO A 66 -22.49 8.22 10.68
N LYS A 67 -22.52 9.19 11.61
CA LYS A 67 -22.87 10.58 11.30
C LYS A 67 -21.84 11.26 10.39
N GLU A 68 -20.56 10.97 10.56
CA GLU A 68 -19.48 11.51 9.73
C GLU A 68 -19.49 10.86 8.34
N GLU A 69 -19.69 9.54 8.25
CA GLU A 69 -19.81 8.82 6.98
C GLU A 69 -20.92 9.42 6.13
N THR A 70 -22.16 9.48 6.64
CA THR A 70 -23.29 10.09 5.93
C THR A 70 -22.98 11.52 5.47
N ALA A 71 -22.41 12.34 6.36
CA ALA A 71 -22.12 13.74 6.04
C ALA A 71 -21.04 13.90 4.95
N TYR A 72 -20.06 12.99 4.86
CA TYR A 72 -19.04 13.04 3.82
C TYR A 72 -19.53 12.42 2.51
N GLU A 73 -20.31 11.35 2.56
CA GLU A 73 -20.96 10.75 1.39
C GLU A 73 -21.91 11.73 0.71
N GLU A 74 -22.77 12.43 1.45
CA GLU A 74 -23.68 13.44 0.90
C GLU A 74 -22.91 14.59 0.21
N LYS A 75 -21.81 15.05 0.82
CA LYS A 75 -20.96 16.08 0.22
C LYS A 75 -20.29 15.59 -1.05
N PHE A 76 -19.84 14.33 -1.07
CA PHE A 76 -19.21 13.74 -2.24
C PHE A 76 -20.22 13.54 -3.38
N ALA A 77 -21.41 13.01 -3.10
CA ALA A 77 -22.48 12.83 -4.09
C ALA A 77 -22.90 14.18 -4.71
N ARG A 78 -23.07 15.21 -3.89
CA ARG A 78 -23.35 16.57 -4.38
C ARG A 78 -22.23 17.13 -5.26
N LEU A 79 -20.97 16.84 -4.94
CA LEU A 79 -19.82 17.28 -5.73
C LEU A 79 -19.75 16.55 -7.08
N THR A 80 -20.05 15.25 -7.11
CA THR A 80 -19.96 14.41 -8.31
C THR A 80 -21.23 14.43 -9.17
N GLY A 81 -22.33 14.97 -8.66
CA GLY A 81 -23.61 15.07 -9.38
C GLY A 81 -24.44 13.78 -9.39
N ALA A 82 -24.20 12.90 -8.41
CA ALA A 82 -24.99 11.69 -8.18
C ALA A 82 -26.29 11.98 -7.43
#